data_AF-W9YYC9-F1
#
_entry.id   AF-W9YYC9-F1
#
_cell.length_a   1.000
_cell.length_b   1.000
_cell.length_c   1.000
_cell.angle_alpha   90.00
_cell.angle_beta   90.00
_cell.angle_gamma   90.00
#
_symmetry.space_group_name_H-M   'P 1'
#
loop_
_entity.id
_entity.type
_entity.pdbx_description
1 polymer ?
#
loop_
_entity_poly.entity_id
_entity_poly.type
_entity_poly.pdbx_seq_one_letter_code
_entity_poly.pdbx_strand_id
1 'polypeptide(L)'
;MGTEDARSRASVAGLQGHFFPFGGGAFRCPGETLAKQVIFASVAMVLQSYDLRLIDAVEARNIEPGHRELPFGLHSFDRPVPVEICKLSET
;
A
#
# COMPACT_ATOMS: atom_id res chain seq x y z
N MET A 1 -12.99 28.78 3.26
CA MET A 1 -11.79 28.43 2.48
C MET A 1 -11.18 27.22 3.16
N GLY A 2 -11.58 26.01 2.74
CA GLY A 2 -11.20 24.76 3.42
C GLY A 2 -9.77 24.37 3.05
N THR A 3 -8.96 24.05 4.06
CA THR A 3 -7.62 23.48 3.89
C THR A 3 -7.75 21.98 3.59
N GLU A 4 -7.76 21.60 2.31
CA GLU A 4 -7.81 20.21 1.84
C GLU A 4 -6.42 19.61 1.52
N ASP A 5 -5.34 20.36 1.78
CA ASP A 5 -3.95 20.02 1.41
C ASP A 5 -3.13 19.31 2.50
N ALA A 6 -3.75 18.46 3.34
CA ALA A 6 -3.01 17.71 4.38
C ALA A 6 -2.90 16.20 4.11
N ARG A 7 -3.61 15.67 3.10
CA ARG A 7 -3.55 14.23 2.79
C ARG A 7 -2.47 13.95 1.76
N SER A 8 -1.43 13.25 2.16
CA SER A 8 -0.41 12.75 1.22
C SER A 8 -1.02 11.67 0.33
N ARG A 9 -1.44 12.08 -0.86
CA ARG A 9 -1.99 11.19 -1.89
C ARG A 9 -0.93 10.99 -2.96
N ALA A 10 -0.75 9.75 -3.42
CA ALA A 10 -0.04 9.50 -4.66
C ALA A 10 -0.76 10.28 -5.77
N SER A 11 -0.09 11.27 -6.35
CA SER A 11 -0.65 12.10 -7.42
C SER A 11 0.12 11.83 -8.72
N VAL A 12 -0.62 11.73 -9.83
CA VAL A 12 -0.06 11.66 -11.19
C VAL A 12 -0.07 13.03 -11.87
N ALA A 13 -0.43 14.08 -11.13
CA ALA A 13 -0.40 15.46 -11.60
C ALA A 13 1.04 15.83 -11.97
N GLY A 14 1.25 16.31 -13.20
CA GLY A 14 2.59 16.59 -13.74
C GLY A 14 3.31 15.41 -14.38
N LEU A 15 2.77 14.18 -14.31
CA LEU A 15 3.34 12.99 -14.95
C LEU A 15 2.62 12.55 -16.23
N GLN A 16 1.84 13.44 -16.86
CA GLN A 16 1.00 13.11 -18.03
C GLN A 16 0.09 11.88 -17.80
N GLY A 17 -0.35 11.68 -16.55
CA GLY A 17 -1.18 10.53 -16.16
C GLY A 17 -0.39 9.22 -15.94
N HIS A 18 0.92 9.23 -16.06
CA HIS A 18 1.75 8.05 -15.80
C HIS A 18 2.06 7.89 -14.30
N PHE A 19 2.03 6.65 -13.85
CA PHE A 19 2.37 6.26 -12.47
C PHE A 19 3.67 5.44 -12.47
N PHE A 20 4.71 5.94 -11.81
CA PHE A 20 6.05 5.32 -11.78
C PHE A 20 6.47 4.89 -10.36
N PRO A 21 5.80 3.91 -9.75
CA PRO A 21 6.09 3.47 -8.37
C PRO A 21 7.48 2.83 -8.21
N PHE A 22 8.12 2.45 -9.32
CA PHE A 22 9.45 1.85 -9.37
C PHE A 22 10.51 2.80 -9.96
N GLY A 23 10.21 4.10 -10.07
CA GLY A 23 11.07 5.06 -10.74
C GLY A 23 11.04 4.93 -12.28
N GLY A 24 12.02 5.55 -12.96
CA GLY A 24 12.06 5.62 -14.42
C GLY A 24 13.46 5.88 -14.97
N GLY A 25 13.63 5.67 -16.29
CA GLY A 25 14.91 5.87 -16.97
C GLY A 25 16.02 4.96 -16.43
N ALA A 26 17.23 5.52 -16.29
CA ALA A 26 18.41 4.83 -15.81
C ALA A 26 18.33 4.38 -14.33
N PHE A 27 17.41 4.96 -13.55
CA PHE A 27 17.23 4.63 -12.12
C PHE A 27 15.93 3.88 -11.85
N ARG A 28 15.37 3.21 -12.87
CA ARG A 28 14.25 2.28 -12.68
C ARG A 28 14.70 1.11 -11.81
N CYS A 29 13.85 0.70 -10.86
CA CYS A 29 14.11 -0.44 -9.99
C CYS A 29 14.38 -1.70 -10.83
N PRO A 30 15.59 -2.31 -10.74
CA PRO A 30 15.90 -3.52 -11.50
C PRO A 30 15.06 -4.72 -11.05
N GLY A 31 14.50 -4.66 -9.83
CA GLY A 31 13.61 -5.66 -9.27
C GLY A 31 12.13 -5.49 -9.64
N GLU A 32 11.74 -4.54 -10.51
CA GLU A 32 10.32 -4.26 -10.80
C GLU A 32 9.52 -5.51 -11.18
N THR A 33 10.05 -6.34 -12.08
CA THR A 33 9.38 -7.57 -12.51
C THR A 33 9.22 -8.54 -11.34
N LEU A 34 10.28 -8.78 -10.57
CA LEU A 34 10.25 -9.69 -9.44
C LEU A 34 9.29 -9.19 -8.34
N ALA A 35 9.35 -7.90 -8.00
CA ALA A 35 8.49 -7.28 -6.99
C ALA A 35 7.01 -7.46 -7.34
N LYS A 36 6.63 -7.22 -8.61
CA LYS A 36 5.26 -7.48 -9.07
C LYS A 36 4.87 -8.94 -8.89
N GLN A 37 5.71 -9.88 -9.32
CA GLN A 37 5.40 -11.32 -9.19
C GLN A 37 5.26 -11.74 -7.73
N VAL A 38 6.16 -11.28 -6.85
CA VAL A 38 6.10 -11.58 -5.42
C VAL A 38 4.85 -10.98 -4.79
N ILE A 39 4.52 -9.71 -5.06
CA ILE A 39 3.30 -9.08 -4.54
C ILE A 39 2.06 -9.86 -4.98
N PHE A 40 1.95 -10.19 -6.26
CA PHE A 40 0.81 -10.97 -6.77
C PHE A 40 0.72 -12.35 -6.13
N ALA A 41 1.81 -13.10 -6.09
CA ALA A 41 1.85 -14.43 -5.49
C ALA A 41 1.51 -14.38 -3.99
N SER A 42 2.11 -13.47 -3.23
CA SER A 42 1.84 -13.32 -1.81
C SER A 42 0.38 -12.96 -1.52
N VAL A 43 -0.19 -12.00 -2.26
CA VAL A 43 -1.61 -11.63 -2.09
C VAL A 43 -2.52 -12.80 -2.44
N ALA A 44 -2.24 -13.52 -3.54
CA ALA A 44 -3.03 -14.69 -3.92
C ALA A 44 -2.98 -15.79 -2.84
N MET A 45 -1.78 -16.09 -2.31
CA MET A 45 -1.62 -17.08 -1.24
C MET A 45 -2.38 -16.69 0.03
N VAL A 46 -2.30 -15.42 0.42
CA VAL A 46 -3.01 -14.90 1.61
C VAL A 46 -4.52 -15.02 1.42
N LEU A 47 -5.06 -14.55 0.28
CA LEU A 47 -6.49 -14.60 0.00
C LEU A 47 -7.03 -16.03 -0.17
N GLN A 48 -6.20 -16.97 -0.60
CA GLN A 48 -6.60 -18.37 -0.74
C GLN A 48 -6.60 -19.13 0.58
N SER A 49 -5.76 -18.71 1.53
CA SER A 49 -5.53 -19.46 2.79
C SER A 49 -6.18 -18.83 4.01
N TYR A 50 -6.53 -17.54 3.96
CA TYR A 50 -6.98 -16.79 5.12
C TYR A 50 -8.19 -15.89 4.80
N ASP A 51 -9.09 -15.78 5.78
CA ASP A 51 -10.10 -14.74 5.87
C ASP A 51 -9.53 -13.59 6.72
N LEU A 52 -9.52 -12.38 6.17
CA LEU A 52 -8.98 -11.17 6.80
C LEU A 52 -10.12 -10.20 7.10
N ARG A 53 -10.32 -9.88 8.38
CA ARG A 53 -11.37 -8.96 8.81
C ARG A 53 -10.77 -7.77 9.53
N LEU A 54 -11.23 -6.58 9.19
CA LEU A 54 -10.91 -5.37 9.97
C LEU A 54 -11.66 -5.46 11.31
N ILE A 55 -10.94 -5.30 12.41
CA ILE A 55 -11.55 -5.31 13.76
C ILE A 55 -12.44 -4.07 13.92
N ASP A 56 -11.97 -2.91 13.46
CA ASP A 56 -12.73 -1.68 13.44
C ASP A 56 -12.49 -0.93 12.12
N ALA A 57 -13.50 -0.94 11.24
CA ALA A 57 -13.44 -0.27 9.95
C ALA A 57 -13.49 1.26 10.04
N VAL A 58 -13.99 1.82 11.15
CA VAL A 58 -14.04 3.27 11.39
C VAL A 58 -12.67 3.75 11.85
N GLU A 59 -12.05 3.05 12.79
CA GLU A 59 -10.70 3.36 13.26
C GLU A 59 -9.66 3.18 12.15
N ALA A 60 -9.76 2.10 11.36
CA ALA A 60 -8.86 1.84 10.24
C ALA A 60 -8.86 2.96 9.17
N ARG A 61 -9.97 3.69 9.01
CA ARG A 61 -10.05 4.84 8.08
C ARG A 61 -9.29 6.07 8.58
N ASN A 62 -9.02 6.15 9.88
CA ASN A 62 -8.31 7.25 10.52
C ASN A 62 -6.81 6.96 10.67
N ILE A 63 -6.32 5.85 10.10
CA ILE A 63 -4.90 5.53 10.01
C ILE A 63 -4.30 6.33 8.86
N GLU A 64 -3.20 7.00 9.12
CA GLU A 64 -2.54 7.91 8.18
C GLU A 64 -1.18 7.36 7.76
N PRO A 65 -0.59 7.85 6.66
CA PRO A 65 0.80 7.52 6.34
C PRO A 65 1.75 8.02 7.43
N GLY A 66 2.56 7.13 7.97
CA GLY A 66 3.64 7.43 8.90
C GLY A 66 4.81 8.06 8.15
N HIS A 67 4.72 9.36 7.88
CA HIS A 67 5.81 10.12 7.26
C HIS A 67 6.97 10.31 8.23
N ARG A 68 7.83 9.29 8.31
CA ARG A 68 9.15 9.42 8.92
C ARG A 68 10.19 9.55 7.80
N GLU A 69 10.56 10.79 7.57
CA GLU A 69 11.85 11.25 7.04
C GLU A 69 12.06 11.36 5.52
N LEU A 70 11.39 10.60 4.63
CA LEU A 70 11.73 10.65 3.19
C LEU A 70 10.52 10.53 2.24
N PRO A 71 10.36 11.43 1.23
CA PRO A 71 9.20 11.49 0.32
C PRO A 71 9.25 10.46 -0.83
N PHE A 72 10.13 9.47 -0.75
CA PHE A 72 10.36 8.51 -1.83
C PHE A 72 10.09 7.08 -1.39
N GLY A 73 9.44 6.31 -2.27
CA GLY A 73 9.11 4.91 -2.04
C GLY A 73 7.74 4.70 -1.40
N LEU A 74 7.56 3.53 -0.78
CA LEU A 74 6.32 3.14 -0.12
C LEU A 74 6.32 3.69 1.31
N HIS A 75 5.22 4.37 1.69
CA HIS A 75 5.02 4.85 3.05
C HIS A 75 4.32 3.79 3.90
N SER A 76 4.89 3.51 5.08
CA SER A 76 4.21 2.75 6.12
C SER A 76 3.08 3.58 6.73
N PHE A 77 2.15 2.92 7.42
CA PHE A 77 1.14 3.60 8.24
C PHE A 77 1.78 4.20 9.51
N ASP A 78 1.11 5.20 10.09
CA ASP A 78 1.48 5.85 11.36
C ASP A 78 1.37 4.89 12.55
N ARG A 79 0.46 3.92 12.45
CA ARG A 79 0.24 2.85 13.42
C ARG A 79 -0.20 1.54 12.75
N PRO A 80 -0.08 0.39 13.44
CA PRO A 80 -0.58 -0.89 12.93
C PRO A 80 -2.10 -0.87 12.70
N VAL A 81 -2.58 -1.49 11.62
CA VAL A 81 -4.01 -1.68 11.35
C VAL A 81 -4.49 -2.93 12.09
N PRO A 82 -5.49 -2.84 12.99
CA PRO A 82 -6.00 -3.99 13.72
C PRO A 82 -6.81 -4.91 12.80
N VAL A 83 -6.33 -6.13 12.59
CA VAL A 83 -6.96 -7.15 11.74
C VAL A 83 -7.10 -8.48 12.47
N GLU A 84 -8.23 -9.14 12.27
CA GLU A 84 -8.45 -10.54 12.62
C GLU A 84 -8.11 -11.41 11.41
N ILE A 85 -7.34 -12.47 11.65
CA ILE A 85 -6.87 -13.40 10.61
C ILE A 85 -7.36 -14.80 10.99
N CYS A 86 -8.23 -15.38 10.16
CA CYS A 86 -8.71 -16.75 10.33
C CYS A 86 -8.21 -17.63 9.19
N LYS A 87 -7.61 -18.79 9.48
CA LYS A 87 -7.26 -19.76 8.44
C LYS A 87 -8.57 -20.30 7.82
N LEU A 88 -8.67 -20.27 6.50
CA LEU A 88 -9.74 -20.94 5.78
C LEU A 88 -9.54 -22.44 5.95
N SER A 89 -10.56 -23.15 6.45
CA SER A 89 -10.51 -24.60 6.55
C SER A 89 -10.31 -25.20 5.15
N GLU A 90 -9.33 -26.10 5.04
CA GLU A 90 -9.11 -26.87 3.80
C GLU A 90 -10.41 -27.61 3.45
N THR A 91 -10.95 -27.35 2.27
CA THR A 91 -12.06 -28.14 1.69
C THR A 91 -11.48 -29.36 0.99
#